data_AF-A0A0G2IFF4-F1
#
_entry.id   AF-A0A0G2IFF4-F1
#
_cell.length_a   1.000
_cell.length_b   1.000
_cell.length_c   1.000
_cell.angle_alpha   90.00
_cell.angle_beta   90.00
_cell.angle_gamma   90.00
#
_symmetry.space_group_name_H-M   'P 1'
#
loop_
_entity.id
_entity.type
_entity.pdbx_description
1 polymer ?
#
loop_
_entity_poly.entity_id
_entity_poly.type
_entity_poly.pdbx_seq_one_letter_code
_entity_poly.pdbx_strand_id
1 'polypeptide(L)'
;MDAEQCIAPLGILKLFVDDFYTYIFPLVPFPHEPTFRAAFERREDRTNPDFLALLAGMVAALVASFPRSARLHLKASHSYEKFPRSIMLVDRCVKVALDMRNAETMLKDTATVNDAAVSYFICLGMGYTMRWNQCRRFMGECLRFLREMGFHRRRPPLTSLSLNERTDEKPHDFISEEIGKRIYWTLFFGVRSMTQLGASSRDLIIPPATPNTSYPDWPREVDDAYILPDRILPQPEGTVSILTGFVRCIQNYQTMDDLVRIELAHGTSAYTWEQQKQYLHESLIKVKAVEAELPPALKLDLRAHTPTKTYAKLVQKSSSDASTYQYVPPAYPNTQPTNDVRHLFAADENKKRYLQYEIQKANLYASIVATRSHYVERYMSLRDIYLVQRRAEQARLNDPGGSVIYRTAPDMSSSSLAAAAVQAVTGQSNDSIDDMFFAERDEVVHNFFTVLMSIDQHNMEPNGASLISKIRQVASTLLGDPDDRKRSYELQNEEYLRVFLEILTRLEKTGTGTAPSPGGQTGGTMTSEDEEQELRSWADLREQQQQMARIAFV
;
A
#
# COMPACT_ATOMS: atom_id res chain seq x y z
N MET A 1 -20.47 4.15 27.96
CA MET A 1 -19.89 3.09 27.12
C MET A 1 -18.41 3.38 27.04
N ASP A 2 -17.54 2.41 27.32
CA ASP A 2 -16.08 2.61 27.26
C ASP A 2 -15.39 1.50 26.45
N ALA A 3 -14.12 1.68 26.11
CA ALA A 3 -13.41 0.76 25.21
C ALA A 3 -13.28 -0.65 25.81
N GLU A 4 -13.14 -0.72 27.14
CA GLU A 4 -12.96 -1.96 27.89
C GLU A 4 -14.21 -2.85 27.86
N GLN A 5 -15.39 -2.23 27.98
CA GLN A 5 -16.68 -2.91 27.87
C GLN A 5 -17.01 -3.30 26.42
N CYS A 6 -16.56 -2.50 25.45
CA CYS A 6 -17.03 -2.62 24.08
C CYS A 6 -16.14 -3.40 23.13
N ILE A 7 -14.83 -3.40 23.38
CA ILE A 7 -13.82 -3.93 22.45
C ILE A 7 -13.06 -5.08 23.11
N ALA A 8 -12.23 -4.79 24.11
CA ALA A 8 -11.37 -5.76 24.77
C ALA A 8 -10.88 -5.24 26.13
N PRO A 9 -10.41 -6.11 27.06
CA PRO A 9 -9.80 -5.67 28.32
C PRO A 9 -8.69 -4.64 28.11
N LEU A 10 -8.52 -3.70 29.06
CA LEU A 10 -7.55 -2.59 28.92
C LEU A 10 -6.11 -3.08 28.63
N GLY A 11 -5.71 -4.19 29.25
CA GLY A 11 -4.40 -4.80 29.00
C GLY A 11 -4.20 -5.20 27.53
N ILE A 12 -5.24 -5.70 26.86
CA ILE A 12 -5.21 -6.07 25.44
C ILE A 12 -5.28 -4.81 24.56
N LEU A 13 -6.10 -3.82 24.93
CA LEU A 13 -6.16 -2.54 24.21
C LEU A 13 -4.79 -1.85 24.16
N LYS A 14 -4.03 -1.87 25.26
CA LYS A 14 -2.67 -1.32 25.28
C LYS A 14 -1.77 -1.99 24.24
N LEU A 15 -1.88 -3.30 24.09
CA LEU A 15 -1.09 -4.07 23.12
C LEU A 15 -1.52 -3.76 21.68
N PHE A 16 -2.81 -3.58 21.42
CA PHE A 16 -3.28 -3.10 20.11
C PHE A 16 -2.73 -1.71 19.80
N VAL A 17 -2.73 -0.80 20.76
CA VAL A 17 -2.14 0.54 20.57
C VAL A 17 -0.65 0.44 20.25
N ASP A 18 0.09 -0.39 20.98
CA ASP A 18 1.53 -0.61 20.76
C ASP A 18 1.83 -1.24 19.39
N ASP A 19 1.04 -2.25 18.98
CA ASP A 19 1.17 -2.88 17.67
C ASP A 19 0.81 -1.93 16.53
N PHE A 20 -0.21 -1.08 16.70
CA PHE A 20 -0.56 -0.07 15.70
C PHE A 20 0.61 0.87 15.43
N TYR A 21 1.21 1.46 16.47
CA TYR A 21 2.35 2.38 16.30
C TYR A 21 3.64 1.70 15.84
N THR A 22 3.75 0.39 16.05
CA THR A 22 4.91 -0.39 15.60
C THR A 22 4.77 -0.80 14.14
N TYR A 23 3.62 -1.33 13.75
CA TYR A 23 3.47 -2.05 12.48
C TYR A 23 2.63 -1.31 11.43
N ILE A 24 1.61 -0.55 11.85
CA ILE A 24 0.66 0.11 10.94
C ILE A 24 1.02 1.57 10.71
N PHE A 25 1.44 2.28 11.75
CA PHE A 25 1.81 3.69 11.70
C PHE A 25 2.88 4.04 10.66
N PRO A 26 3.92 3.21 10.39
CA PRO A 26 4.87 3.49 9.31
C PRO A 26 4.25 3.59 7.91
N LEU A 27 3.02 3.09 7.74
CA LEU A 27 2.25 3.07 6.49
C LEU A 27 1.06 4.03 6.52
N VAL A 28 0.44 4.18 7.69
CA VAL A 28 -0.72 5.03 7.96
C VAL A 28 -0.38 5.93 9.16
N PRO A 29 0.40 7.02 8.96
CA PRO A 29 1.07 7.74 10.05
C PRO A 29 0.18 8.74 10.79
N PHE A 30 -0.97 8.27 11.27
CA PHE A 30 -1.89 9.00 12.15
C PHE A 30 -2.67 7.99 12.99
N PRO A 31 -3.26 8.39 14.13
CA PRO A 31 -3.22 9.73 14.75
C PRO A 31 -1.85 10.04 15.38
N HIS A 32 -1.64 11.30 15.79
CA HIS A 32 -0.37 11.74 16.36
C HIS A 32 -0.05 11.00 17.68
N GLU A 33 1.08 10.28 17.71
CA GLU A 33 1.37 9.26 18.74
C GLU A 33 1.37 9.82 20.17
N PRO A 34 2.13 10.90 20.51
CA PRO A 34 2.18 11.43 21.86
C PRO A 34 0.81 11.85 22.40
N THR A 35 0.03 12.57 21.58
CA THR A 35 -1.30 13.07 21.99
C THR A 35 -2.31 11.94 22.14
N PHE A 36 -2.26 10.93 21.25
CA PHE A 36 -3.16 9.79 21.33
C PHE A 36 -2.86 8.94 22.57
N ARG A 37 -1.57 8.66 22.84
CA ARG A 37 -1.16 7.89 24.03
C ARG A 37 -1.56 8.61 25.32
N ALA A 38 -1.33 9.93 25.40
CA ALA A 38 -1.75 10.72 26.55
C ALA A 38 -3.27 10.71 26.77
N ALA A 39 -4.09 10.72 25.70
CA ALA A 39 -5.54 10.57 25.79
C ALA A 39 -5.96 9.16 26.22
N PHE A 40 -5.27 8.13 25.70
CA PHE A 40 -5.51 6.73 26.07
C PHE A 40 -5.21 6.46 27.55
N GLU A 41 -4.07 6.97 28.06
CA GLU A 41 -3.67 6.85 29.46
C GLU A 41 -4.66 7.54 30.41
N ARG A 42 -5.19 8.70 30.01
CA ARG A 42 -6.21 9.44 30.75
C ARG A 42 -7.61 8.81 30.68
N ARG A 43 -7.76 7.67 29.99
CA ARG A 43 -9.06 7.00 29.77
C ARG A 43 -10.10 7.95 29.18
N GLU A 44 -9.69 8.78 28.22
CA GLU A 44 -10.61 9.67 27.51
C GLU A 44 -11.74 8.89 26.81
N ASP A 45 -11.56 7.59 26.55
CA ASP A 45 -12.59 6.69 26.02
C ASP A 45 -13.87 6.63 26.86
N ARG A 46 -13.80 7.01 28.15
CA ARG A 46 -14.95 7.04 29.06
C ARG A 46 -15.77 8.32 29.00
N THR A 47 -15.16 9.41 28.53
CA THR A 47 -15.73 10.77 28.63
C THR A 47 -15.87 11.46 27.28
N ASN A 48 -15.08 11.04 26.29
CA ASN A 48 -15.01 11.61 24.97
C ASN A 48 -15.44 10.57 23.91
N PRO A 49 -16.67 10.64 23.38
CA PRO A 49 -17.16 9.69 22.38
C PRO A 49 -16.36 9.75 21.07
N ASP A 50 -15.85 10.92 20.69
CA ASP A 50 -15.01 11.06 19.48
C ASP A 50 -13.68 10.30 19.65
N PHE A 51 -13.08 10.33 20.85
CA PHE A 51 -11.88 9.54 21.14
C PHE A 51 -12.16 8.04 21.17
N LEU A 52 -13.29 7.60 21.73
CA LEU A 52 -13.70 6.20 21.68
C LEU A 52 -13.93 5.74 20.23
N ALA A 53 -14.53 6.59 19.38
CA ALA A 53 -14.68 6.31 17.96
C ALA A 53 -13.32 6.17 17.25
N LEU A 54 -12.38 7.06 17.56
CA LEU A 54 -11.02 7.04 17.02
C LEU A 54 -10.26 5.78 17.43
N LEU A 55 -10.29 5.43 18.71
CA LEU A 55 -9.66 4.21 19.23
C LEU A 55 -10.28 2.96 18.59
N ALA A 56 -11.61 2.90 18.50
CA ALA A 56 -12.30 1.78 17.87
C ALA A 56 -11.94 1.65 16.38
N GLY A 57 -11.95 2.75 15.63
CA GLY A 57 -11.49 2.78 14.23
C GLY A 57 -10.05 2.29 14.10
N MET A 58 -9.13 2.84 14.90
CA MET A 58 -7.71 2.46 14.88
C MET A 58 -7.49 0.96 15.14
N VAL A 59 -8.20 0.39 16.12
CA VAL A 59 -8.16 -1.05 16.40
C VAL A 59 -8.77 -1.85 15.24
N ALA A 60 -9.88 -1.40 14.64
CA ALA A 60 -10.45 -2.06 13.46
C ALA A 60 -9.44 -2.13 12.30
N ALA A 61 -8.74 -1.03 12.02
CA ALA A 61 -7.71 -0.96 10.99
C ALA A 61 -6.54 -1.89 11.30
N LEU A 62 -6.04 -1.89 12.55
CA LEU A 62 -4.99 -2.82 12.98
C LEU A 62 -5.40 -4.28 12.78
N VAL A 63 -6.56 -4.67 13.31
CA VAL A 63 -7.01 -6.07 13.29
C VAL A 63 -7.27 -6.54 11.86
N ALA A 64 -7.77 -5.67 10.99
CA ALA A 64 -7.95 -5.99 9.58
C ALA A 64 -6.62 -6.10 8.82
N SER A 65 -5.62 -5.30 9.20
CA SER A 65 -4.30 -5.27 8.56
C SER A 65 -3.36 -6.36 9.09
N PHE A 66 -3.50 -6.73 10.36
CA PHE A 66 -2.63 -7.66 11.07
C PHE A 66 -3.43 -8.70 11.88
N PRO A 67 -4.26 -9.54 11.19
CA PRO A 67 -5.27 -10.37 11.84
C PRO A 67 -4.71 -11.45 12.77
N ARG A 68 -3.52 -11.99 12.50
CA ARG A 68 -2.89 -13.01 13.34
C ARG A 68 -2.46 -12.44 14.68
N SER A 69 -1.79 -11.29 14.70
CA SER A 69 -1.41 -10.60 15.96
C SER A 69 -2.65 -10.45 16.85
N ALA A 70 -3.76 -9.98 16.26
CA ALA A 70 -5.01 -9.81 16.99
C ALA A 70 -5.65 -11.12 17.46
N ARG A 71 -5.64 -12.17 16.65
CA ARG A 71 -6.15 -13.49 17.05
C ARG A 71 -5.35 -14.06 18.22
N LEU A 72 -4.03 -13.92 18.20
CA LEU A 72 -3.14 -14.34 19.28
C LEU A 72 -3.46 -13.58 20.58
N HIS A 73 -3.71 -12.27 20.48
CA HIS A 73 -4.19 -11.43 21.59
C HIS A 73 -5.49 -11.95 22.21
N LEU A 74 -6.47 -12.26 21.38
CA LEU A 74 -7.80 -12.71 21.82
C LEU A 74 -7.81 -14.12 22.42
N LYS A 75 -6.99 -15.04 21.88
CA LYS A 75 -6.85 -16.40 22.40
C LYS A 75 -6.33 -16.41 23.82
N ALA A 76 -5.30 -15.62 24.06
CA ALA A 76 -4.60 -15.67 25.31
C ALA A 76 -5.35 -14.95 26.45
N SER A 77 -6.30 -14.06 26.14
CA SER A 77 -7.20 -13.43 27.11
C SER A 77 -8.50 -14.20 27.39
N HIS A 78 -8.62 -15.46 26.96
CA HIS A 78 -9.86 -16.26 26.98
C HIS A 78 -11.07 -15.54 26.34
N SER A 79 -10.81 -14.54 25.48
CA SER A 79 -11.85 -13.78 24.77
C SER A 79 -12.16 -14.36 23.39
N TYR A 80 -11.51 -15.48 23.03
CA TYR A 80 -11.71 -16.20 21.77
C TYR A 80 -13.16 -16.62 21.56
N GLU A 81 -13.87 -16.99 22.62
CA GLU A 81 -15.29 -17.34 22.53
C GLU A 81 -16.15 -16.15 22.05
N LYS A 82 -15.75 -14.92 22.37
CA LYS A 82 -16.44 -13.70 21.92
C LYS A 82 -16.11 -13.34 20.48
N PHE A 83 -14.88 -13.63 20.03
CA PHE A 83 -14.40 -13.30 18.69
C PHE A 83 -13.63 -14.48 18.06
N PRO A 84 -14.34 -15.48 17.54
CA PRO A 84 -13.72 -16.65 16.93
C PRO A 84 -12.90 -16.37 15.66
N ARG A 85 -13.11 -15.20 15.05
CA ARG A 85 -12.38 -14.72 13.87
C ARG A 85 -12.03 -13.25 14.05
N SER A 86 -10.87 -12.82 13.56
CA SER A 86 -10.41 -11.42 13.59
C SER A 86 -11.44 -10.47 12.96
N ILE A 87 -12.09 -10.88 11.86
CA ILE A 87 -13.15 -10.09 11.20
C ILE A 87 -14.32 -9.74 12.14
N MET A 88 -14.66 -10.60 13.11
CA MET A 88 -15.72 -10.31 14.09
C MET A 88 -15.32 -9.16 15.03
N LEU A 89 -14.03 -9.10 15.40
CA LEU A 89 -13.49 -7.99 16.16
C LEU A 89 -13.45 -6.71 15.30
N VAL A 90 -13.11 -6.81 14.01
CA VAL A 90 -13.20 -5.68 13.06
C VAL A 90 -14.63 -5.14 13.03
N ASP A 91 -15.62 -6.01 12.82
CA ASP A 91 -17.03 -5.63 12.77
C ASP A 91 -17.51 -5.00 14.07
N ARG A 92 -17.08 -5.54 15.22
CA ARG A 92 -17.38 -4.97 16.53
C ARG A 92 -16.80 -3.57 16.68
N CYS A 93 -15.52 -3.39 16.34
CA CYS A 93 -14.85 -2.09 16.43
C CYS A 93 -15.48 -1.06 15.49
N VAL A 94 -15.81 -1.45 14.26
CA VAL A 94 -16.51 -0.59 13.30
C VAL A 94 -17.88 -0.19 13.84
N LYS A 95 -18.64 -1.14 14.39
CA LYS A 95 -19.93 -0.84 15.01
C LYS A 95 -19.79 0.15 16.17
N VAL A 96 -18.81 -0.05 17.06
CA VAL A 96 -18.55 0.90 18.16
C VAL A 96 -18.20 2.28 17.62
N ALA A 97 -17.35 2.37 16.59
CA ALA A 97 -17.00 3.64 15.96
C ALA A 97 -18.22 4.36 15.35
N LEU A 98 -19.13 3.61 14.72
CA LEU A 98 -20.37 4.15 14.16
C LEU A 98 -21.39 4.53 15.24
N ASP A 99 -21.52 3.74 16.30
CA ASP A 99 -22.43 4.04 17.42
C ASP A 99 -22.02 5.33 18.13
N MET A 100 -20.71 5.63 18.19
CA MET A 100 -20.20 6.90 18.71
C MET A 100 -20.35 8.07 17.72
N ARG A 101 -20.39 7.77 16.41
CA ARG A 101 -20.64 8.74 15.32
C ARG A 101 -22.12 8.72 14.94
N ASN A 102 -22.97 9.19 15.86
CA ASN A 102 -24.41 9.23 15.67
C ASN A 102 -24.84 10.10 14.45
N ALA A 103 -26.14 10.12 14.13
CA ALA A 103 -26.66 10.87 12.99
C ALA A 103 -26.34 12.38 13.01
N GLU A 104 -26.06 12.95 14.19
CA GLU A 104 -25.69 14.36 14.35
C GLU A 104 -24.26 14.65 13.91
N THR A 105 -23.41 13.63 13.76
CA THR A 105 -22.02 13.78 13.29
C THR A 105 -21.96 14.43 11.90
N MET A 106 -22.91 14.09 11.03
CA MET A 106 -23.03 14.70 9.69
C MET A 106 -23.64 16.10 9.70
N LEU A 107 -24.18 16.52 10.85
CA LEU A 107 -24.79 17.84 11.06
C LEU A 107 -23.86 18.79 11.83
N LYS A 108 -22.66 18.34 12.24
CA LYS A 108 -21.66 19.19 12.89
C LYS A 108 -21.28 20.35 11.94
N ASP A 109 -21.30 21.59 12.45
CA ASP A 109 -20.92 22.79 11.68
C ASP A 109 -19.43 22.81 11.29
N THR A 110 -18.59 22.09 12.03
CA THR A 110 -17.15 22.01 11.79
C THR A 110 -16.66 20.57 11.91
N ALA A 111 -16.13 20.02 10.81
CA ALA A 111 -15.39 18.76 10.83
C ALA A 111 -14.01 18.89 11.51
N THR A 112 -13.57 17.80 12.16
CA THR A 112 -12.23 17.68 12.75
C THR A 112 -11.38 16.65 12.01
N VAL A 113 -10.07 16.68 12.26
CA VAL A 113 -9.14 15.66 11.72
C VAL A 113 -9.43 14.26 12.26
N ASN A 114 -10.00 14.16 13.46
CA ASN A 114 -10.41 12.89 14.04
C ASN A 114 -11.63 12.30 13.30
N ASP A 115 -12.59 13.13 12.87
CA ASP A 115 -13.71 12.67 12.05
C ASP A 115 -13.20 12.04 10.74
N ALA A 116 -12.24 12.68 10.07
CA ALA A 116 -11.57 12.15 8.88
C ALA A 116 -10.76 10.87 9.16
N ALA A 117 -10.02 10.83 10.28
CA ALA A 117 -9.23 9.68 10.69
C ALA A 117 -10.11 8.45 10.95
N VAL A 118 -11.23 8.61 11.67
CA VAL A 118 -12.19 7.52 11.93
C VAL A 118 -12.74 6.98 10.61
N SER A 119 -13.20 7.84 9.70
CA SER A 119 -13.68 7.43 8.38
C SER A 119 -12.61 6.65 7.61
N TYR A 120 -11.35 7.10 7.62
CA TYR A 120 -10.28 6.39 6.95
C TYR A 120 -10.00 5.01 7.56
N PHE A 121 -9.99 4.89 8.88
CA PHE A 121 -9.76 3.62 9.54
C PHE A 121 -10.89 2.61 9.31
N ILE A 122 -12.15 3.06 9.31
CA ILE A 122 -13.29 2.21 8.92
C ILE A 122 -13.12 1.78 7.47
N CYS A 123 -12.72 2.69 6.57
CA CYS A 123 -12.41 2.37 5.18
C CYS A 123 -11.37 1.22 5.07
N LEU A 124 -10.25 1.31 5.77
CA LEU A 124 -9.23 0.25 5.78
C LEU A 124 -9.80 -1.08 6.29
N GLY A 125 -10.55 -1.04 7.40
CA GLY A 125 -11.24 -2.22 7.94
C GLY A 125 -12.16 -2.87 6.91
N MET A 126 -12.94 -2.08 6.17
CA MET A 126 -13.82 -2.58 5.10
C MET A 126 -13.02 -3.11 3.90
N GLY A 127 -11.96 -2.43 3.49
CA GLY A 127 -11.14 -2.82 2.33
C GLY A 127 -10.42 -4.15 2.57
N TYR A 128 -9.77 -4.31 3.72
CA TYR A 128 -9.03 -5.53 4.06
C TYR A 128 -9.93 -6.70 4.46
N THR A 129 -11.22 -6.45 4.67
CA THR A 129 -12.27 -7.49 4.77
C THR A 129 -13.05 -7.67 3.46
N MET A 130 -12.50 -7.20 2.33
CA MET A 130 -13.04 -7.34 0.97
C MET A 130 -14.42 -6.72 0.72
N ARG A 131 -14.87 -5.79 1.59
CA ARG A 131 -16.12 -5.04 1.45
C ARG A 131 -15.92 -3.74 0.68
N TRP A 132 -15.53 -3.87 -0.58
CA TRP A 132 -15.09 -2.74 -1.43
C TRP A 132 -16.11 -1.60 -1.58
N ASN A 133 -17.41 -1.90 -1.65
CA ASN A 133 -18.43 -0.86 -1.71
C ASN A 133 -18.48 -0.01 -0.44
N GLN A 134 -18.32 -0.63 0.73
CA GLN A 134 -18.30 0.07 2.01
C GLN A 134 -16.98 0.84 2.16
N CYS A 135 -15.85 0.23 1.77
CA CYS A 135 -14.55 0.89 1.69
C CYS A 135 -14.64 2.22 0.91
N ARG A 136 -15.17 2.20 -0.33
CA ARG A 136 -15.32 3.42 -1.15
C ARG A 136 -16.21 4.49 -0.51
N ARG A 137 -17.30 4.10 0.17
CA ARG A 137 -18.18 5.05 0.88
C ARG A 137 -17.41 5.81 1.97
N PHE A 138 -16.66 5.09 2.80
CA PHE A 138 -15.88 5.68 3.88
C PHE A 138 -14.66 6.46 3.38
N MET A 139 -14.08 6.09 2.23
CA MET A 139 -13.09 6.92 1.56
C MET A 139 -13.67 8.26 1.09
N GLY A 140 -14.87 8.24 0.49
CA GLY A 140 -15.57 9.46 0.07
C GLY A 140 -15.94 10.37 1.24
N GLU A 141 -16.39 9.78 2.35
CA GLU A 141 -16.65 10.48 3.61
C GLU A 141 -15.38 11.15 4.16
N CYS A 142 -14.28 10.40 4.26
CA CYS A 142 -12.98 10.93 4.69
C CYS A 142 -12.52 12.11 3.80
N LEU A 143 -12.60 11.96 2.47
CA LEU A 143 -12.27 13.04 1.54
C LEU A 143 -13.15 14.26 1.73
N ARG A 144 -14.43 14.08 2.07
CA ARG A 144 -15.37 15.18 2.29
C ARG A 144 -14.96 16.02 3.49
N PHE A 145 -14.65 15.39 4.63
CA PHE A 145 -14.15 16.11 5.82
C PHE A 145 -12.84 16.83 5.55
N LEU A 146 -11.89 16.18 4.87
CA LEU A 146 -10.62 16.82 4.48
C LEU A 146 -10.83 18.04 3.57
N ARG A 147 -11.79 17.95 2.63
CA ARG A 147 -12.13 19.08 1.75
C ARG A 147 -12.72 20.25 2.53
N GLU A 148 -13.61 19.98 3.47
CA GLU A 148 -14.24 20.97 4.35
C GLU A 148 -13.19 21.71 5.20
N MET A 149 -12.24 20.98 5.78
CA MET A 149 -11.11 21.56 6.54
C MET A 149 -10.03 22.22 5.65
N GLY A 150 -10.19 22.20 4.32
CA GLY A 150 -9.28 22.83 3.38
C GLY A 150 -7.97 22.07 3.13
N PHE A 151 -7.85 20.80 3.53
CA PHE A 151 -6.66 19.95 3.29
C PHE A 151 -6.54 19.46 1.84
N HIS A 152 -7.43 19.87 0.94
CA HIS A 152 -7.39 19.52 -0.48
C HIS A 152 -6.56 20.50 -1.32
N ARG A 153 -6.04 21.57 -0.72
CA ARG A 153 -5.27 22.61 -1.39
C ARG A 153 -4.11 23.11 -0.54
N ARG A 154 -3.09 23.67 -1.18
CA ARG A 154 -2.02 24.37 -0.46
C ARG A 154 -2.59 25.55 0.30
N ARG A 155 -2.26 25.65 1.60
CA ARG A 155 -2.62 26.83 2.39
C ARG A 155 -1.64 27.96 2.03
N PRO A 156 -2.12 29.17 1.72
CA PRO A 156 -1.22 30.29 1.46
C PRO A 156 -0.38 30.57 2.72
N PRO A 157 0.90 30.95 2.58
CA PRO A 157 1.70 31.39 3.71
C PRO A 157 1.01 32.56 4.40
N LEU A 158 1.14 32.65 5.72
CA LEU A 158 0.64 33.78 6.51
C LEU A 158 1.28 35.07 5.99
N THR A 159 0.53 35.87 5.23
CA THR A 159 0.98 37.20 4.81
C THR A 159 0.35 38.27 5.70
N SER A 160 0.99 39.44 5.78
CA SER A 160 0.50 40.60 6.56
C SER A 160 -0.94 41.02 6.21
N LEU A 161 -1.43 40.72 5.01
CA LEU A 161 -2.81 40.99 4.58
C LEU A 161 -3.79 39.91 5.07
N SER A 162 -3.33 38.67 5.26
CA SER A 162 -4.12 37.57 5.84
C SER A 162 -4.34 37.73 7.35
N LEU A 163 -3.49 38.49 8.05
CA LEU A 163 -3.63 38.80 9.47
C LEU A 163 -4.87 39.65 9.78
N ASN A 164 -5.29 40.51 8.84
CA ASN A 164 -6.44 41.41 9.04
C ASN A 164 -7.80 40.73 8.80
N GLU A 165 -7.83 39.61 8.06
CA GLU A 165 -9.06 38.80 7.85
C GLU A 165 -9.23 37.69 8.90
N ARG A 166 -8.21 37.46 9.73
CA ARG A 166 -8.10 36.31 10.67
C ARG A 166 -8.16 36.73 12.14
N THR A 167 -8.83 37.84 12.46
CA THR A 167 -8.93 38.36 13.84
C THR A 167 -9.69 37.44 14.82
N ASP A 168 -10.36 36.39 14.33
CA ASP A 168 -11.06 35.37 15.14
C ASP A 168 -10.41 33.96 15.09
N GLU A 169 -9.20 33.80 14.54
CA GLU A 169 -8.62 32.47 14.36
C GLU A 169 -8.07 31.86 15.65
N LYS A 170 -8.57 30.65 15.96
CA LYS A 170 -7.97 29.72 16.93
C LYS A 170 -6.46 29.59 16.66
N PRO A 171 -5.63 29.41 17.72
CA PRO A 171 -4.20 29.16 17.56
C PRO A 171 -3.95 28.08 16.50
N HIS A 172 -2.99 28.34 15.61
CA HIS A 172 -2.64 27.39 14.56
C HIS A 172 -2.07 26.11 15.18
N ASP A 173 -2.86 25.04 15.16
CA ASP A 173 -2.46 23.74 15.70
C ASP A 173 -1.71 22.91 14.64
N PHE A 174 -0.37 22.86 14.76
CA PHE A 174 0.49 22.11 13.84
C PHE A 174 0.26 20.60 13.92
N ILE A 175 -0.22 20.07 15.05
CA ILE A 175 -0.54 18.64 15.18
C ILE A 175 -1.73 18.31 14.27
N SER A 176 -2.83 19.05 14.40
CA SER A 176 -3.99 18.88 13.51
C SER A 176 -3.63 19.13 12.05
N GLU A 177 -2.75 20.10 11.76
CA GLU A 177 -2.30 20.36 10.40
C GLU A 177 -1.59 19.14 9.78
N GLU A 178 -0.61 18.57 10.48
CA GLU A 178 0.15 17.43 9.98
C GLU A 178 -0.71 16.16 9.93
N ILE A 179 -1.61 15.91 10.89
CA ILE A 179 -2.58 14.81 10.80
C ILE A 179 -3.42 14.94 9.53
N GLY A 180 -3.99 16.13 9.26
CA GLY A 180 -4.84 16.35 8.09
C GLY A 180 -4.11 16.13 6.76
N LYS A 181 -2.86 16.61 6.65
CA LYS A 181 -2.00 16.33 5.48
C LYS A 181 -1.76 14.84 5.32
N ARG A 182 -1.40 14.14 6.40
CA ARG A 182 -1.12 12.70 6.37
C ARG A 182 -2.35 11.90 5.93
N ILE A 183 -3.53 12.17 6.48
CA ILE A 183 -4.77 11.48 6.06
C ILE A 183 -5.06 11.74 4.56
N TYR A 184 -4.97 12.99 4.11
CA TYR A 184 -5.17 13.34 2.70
C TYR A 184 -4.24 12.54 1.78
N TRP A 185 -2.97 12.48 2.12
CA TRP A 185 -1.97 11.81 1.30
C TRP A 185 -2.08 10.28 1.35
N THR A 186 -2.48 9.69 2.48
CA THR A 186 -2.78 8.25 2.56
C THR A 186 -3.99 7.89 1.71
N LEU A 187 -5.00 8.76 1.67
CA LEU A 187 -6.12 8.62 0.77
C LEU A 187 -5.70 8.77 -0.71
N PHE A 188 -4.88 9.77 -1.02
CA PHE A 188 -4.38 10.04 -2.37
C PHE A 188 -3.70 8.83 -2.99
N PHE A 189 -2.66 8.28 -2.35
CA PHE A 189 -1.98 7.14 -2.94
C PHE A 189 -2.84 5.88 -2.89
N GLY A 190 -3.75 5.73 -1.91
CA GLY A 190 -4.71 4.63 -1.88
C GLY A 190 -5.62 4.62 -3.11
N VAL A 191 -6.16 5.79 -3.49
CA VAL A 191 -6.95 5.96 -4.72
C VAL A 191 -6.11 5.61 -5.95
N ARG A 192 -4.90 6.17 -6.07
CA ARG A 192 -4.00 5.90 -7.20
C ARG A 192 -3.63 4.42 -7.31
N SER A 193 -3.27 3.79 -6.19
CA SER A 193 -2.94 2.36 -6.14
C SER A 193 -4.11 1.47 -6.53
N MET A 194 -5.35 1.79 -6.12
CA MET A 194 -6.51 1.01 -6.56
C MET A 194 -6.81 1.19 -8.04
N THR A 195 -6.72 2.43 -8.57
CA THR A 195 -6.87 2.68 -10.01
C THR A 195 -5.81 1.93 -10.82
N GLN A 196 -4.57 1.92 -10.35
CA GLN A 196 -3.49 1.13 -10.94
C GLN A 196 -3.81 -0.36 -10.99
N LEU A 197 -4.45 -0.91 -9.94
CA LEU A 197 -4.91 -2.30 -9.85
C LEU A 197 -6.20 -2.59 -10.65
N GLY A 198 -6.67 -1.65 -11.47
CA GLY A 198 -7.84 -1.83 -12.33
C GLY A 198 -9.18 -1.49 -11.66
N ALA A 199 -9.20 -0.92 -10.45
CA ALA A 199 -10.43 -0.43 -9.85
C ALA A 199 -10.95 0.78 -10.65
N SER A 200 -12.27 0.82 -10.87
CA SER A 200 -12.90 1.95 -11.56
C SER A 200 -12.67 3.25 -10.78
N SER A 201 -12.09 4.25 -11.44
CA SER A 201 -11.87 5.59 -10.89
C SER A 201 -13.16 6.39 -10.70
N ARG A 202 -14.31 5.90 -11.19
CA ARG A 202 -15.53 6.71 -11.38
C ARG A 202 -16.17 7.22 -10.08
N ASP A 203 -15.98 6.53 -8.96
CA ASP A 203 -16.67 6.87 -7.71
C ASP A 203 -15.89 7.83 -6.80
N LEU A 204 -14.55 7.86 -6.92
CA LEU A 204 -13.69 8.65 -6.04
C LEU A 204 -12.46 9.16 -6.79
N ILE A 205 -12.53 10.40 -7.25
CA ILE A 205 -11.48 11.04 -8.03
C ILE A 205 -10.81 12.13 -7.20
N ILE A 206 -9.49 12.02 -7.09
CA ILE A 206 -8.63 13.13 -6.66
C ILE A 206 -7.95 13.67 -7.94
N PRO A 207 -8.36 14.87 -8.39
CA PRO A 207 -7.87 15.42 -9.65
C PRO A 207 -6.38 15.80 -9.52
N PRO A 208 -5.60 15.71 -10.61
CA PRO A 208 -4.24 16.23 -10.69
C PRO A 208 -4.15 17.69 -10.27
N ALA A 209 -3.03 18.09 -9.67
CA ALA A 209 -2.80 19.48 -9.35
C ALA A 209 -2.81 20.37 -10.62
N THR A 210 -3.34 21.58 -10.47
CA THR A 210 -3.32 22.64 -11.48
C THR A 210 -2.71 23.92 -10.88
N PRO A 211 -2.30 24.92 -11.67
CA PRO A 211 -1.83 26.20 -11.14
C PRO A 211 -2.82 26.89 -10.19
N ASN A 212 -4.13 26.68 -10.39
CA ASN A 212 -5.18 27.28 -9.58
C ASN A 212 -5.60 26.39 -8.39
N THR A 213 -5.32 25.10 -8.45
CA THR A 213 -5.69 24.10 -7.43
C THR A 213 -4.52 23.14 -7.22
N SER A 214 -3.54 23.58 -6.43
CA SER A 214 -2.41 22.76 -6.00
C SER A 214 -2.83 21.74 -4.94
N TYR A 215 -2.10 20.65 -4.81
CA TYR A 215 -2.22 19.75 -3.66
C TYR A 215 -1.82 20.46 -2.35
N PRO A 216 -2.23 19.96 -1.17
CA PRO A 216 -1.58 20.35 0.08
C PRO A 216 -0.06 20.09 0.00
N ASP A 217 0.72 20.79 0.82
CA ASP A 217 2.15 20.45 0.96
C ASP A 217 2.29 18.99 1.46
N TRP A 218 3.43 18.37 1.16
CA TRP A 218 3.76 17.08 1.76
C TRP A 218 3.85 17.21 3.28
N PRO A 219 3.52 16.15 4.04
CA PRO A 219 3.77 16.14 5.47
C PRO A 219 5.26 16.37 5.75
N ARG A 220 5.54 17.03 6.87
CA ARG A 220 6.93 17.23 7.31
C ARG A 220 7.56 15.88 7.62
N GLU A 221 8.77 15.66 7.13
CA GLU A 221 9.60 14.48 7.45
C GLU A 221 10.22 14.64 8.85
N VAL A 222 9.35 14.74 9.86
CA VAL A 222 9.67 14.94 11.28
C VAL A 222 8.85 13.95 12.10
N ASP A 223 9.49 13.31 13.07
CA ASP A 223 8.81 12.36 13.96
C ASP A 223 7.86 13.07 14.92
N ASP A 224 6.76 12.42 15.29
CA ASP A 224 5.69 13.00 16.12
C ASP A 224 6.16 13.58 17.46
N ALA A 225 7.21 13.01 18.06
CA ALA A 225 7.80 13.54 19.29
C ALA A 225 8.29 15.01 19.18
N TYR A 226 8.49 15.49 17.95
CA TYR A 226 8.99 16.83 17.64
C TYR A 226 7.91 17.75 17.05
N ILE A 227 6.65 17.31 16.99
CA ILE A 227 5.52 18.11 16.50
C ILE A 227 4.68 18.52 17.72
N LEU A 228 4.70 19.82 18.04
CA LEU A 228 3.96 20.41 19.14
C LEU A 228 2.79 21.24 18.59
N PRO A 229 1.75 21.54 19.39
CA PRO A 229 0.62 22.33 18.90
C PRO A 229 1.04 23.69 18.34
N ASP A 230 2.03 24.33 18.93
CA ASP A 230 2.48 25.70 18.63
C ASP A 230 3.70 25.77 17.69
N ARG A 231 4.40 24.65 17.45
CA ARG A 231 5.62 24.62 16.63
C ARG A 231 6.04 23.21 16.20
N ILE A 232 6.83 23.14 15.13
CA ILE A 232 7.52 21.92 14.70
C ILE A 232 9.01 22.08 14.97
N LEU A 233 9.59 21.18 15.76
CA LEU A 233 11.03 21.12 16.04
C LEU A 233 11.76 20.36 14.90
N PRO A 234 13.05 20.61 14.68
CA PRO A 234 13.79 19.89 13.65
C PRO A 234 13.93 18.40 13.99
N GLN A 235 13.93 17.56 12.95
CA GLN A 235 14.29 16.15 13.08
C GLN A 235 15.75 16.04 13.58
N PRO A 236 16.05 15.16 14.57
CA PRO A 236 17.41 14.96 15.06
C PRO A 236 18.41 14.63 13.95
N GLU A 237 19.59 15.25 14.01
CA GLU A 237 20.66 15.01 13.04
C GLU A 237 21.05 13.53 12.97
N GLY A 238 21.33 13.04 11.76
CA GLY A 238 21.68 11.64 11.52
C GLY A 238 20.51 10.65 11.62
N THR A 239 19.31 11.10 12.00
CA THR A 239 18.13 10.23 12.16
C THR A 239 17.10 10.48 11.07
N VAL A 240 16.90 9.50 10.20
CA VAL A 240 15.84 9.56 9.17
C VAL A 240 14.46 9.50 9.83
N SER A 241 13.56 10.41 9.49
CA SER A 241 12.21 10.37 10.06
C SER A 241 11.45 9.12 9.61
N ILE A 242 10.61 8.56 10.48
CA ILE A 242 9.68 7.49 10.14
C ILE A 242 8.55 7.96 9.19
N LEU A 243 8.50 9.24 8.81
CA LEU A 243 7.62 9.75 7.76
C LEU A 243 8.26 9.70 6.37
N THR A 244 9.58 9.50 6.29
CA THR A 244 10.33 9.58 5.03
C THR A 244 9.82 8.56 4.01
N GLY A 245 9.67 7.29 4.38
CA GLY A 245 9.14 6.26 3.47
C GLY A 245 7.72 6.55 2.97
N PHE A 246 6.88 7.12 3.84
CA PHE A 246 5.53 7.57 3.51
C PHE A 246 5.55 8.70 2.45
N VAL A 247 6.40 9.71 2.64
CA VAL A 247 6.57 10.81 1.67
C VAL A 247 7.07 10.31 0.31
N ARG A 248 7.99 9.33 0.30
CA ARG A 248 8.46 8.72 -0.96
C ARG A 248 7.37 7.91 -1.67
N CYS A 249 6.49 7.25 -0.92
CA CYS A 249 5.32 6.59 -1.51
C CYS A 249 4.39 7.62 -2.19
N ILE A 250 4.14 8.77 -1.54
CA ILE A 250 3.36 9.86 -2.15
C ILE A 250 3.97 10.28 -3.48
N GLN A 251 5.27 10.58 -3.49
CA GLN A 251 5.99 11.02 -4.68
C GLN A 251 5.91 10.00 -5.81
N ASN A 252 6.05 8.70 -5.51
CA ASN A 252 5.87 7.62 -6.50
C ASN A 252 4.49 7.68 -7.17
N TYR A 253 3.41 7.80 -6.41
CA TYR A 253 2.06 7.84 -6.99
C TYR A 253 1.69 9.18 -7.62
N GLN A 254 2.35 10.27 -7.25
CA GLN A 254 2.23 11.56 -7.95
C GLN A 254 2.78 11.52 -9.37
N THR A 255 3.68 10.59 -9.68
CA THR A 255 4.17 10.42 -11.06
C THR A 255 3.05 10.08 -12.05
N MET A 256 1.92 9.56 -11.56
CA MET A 256 0.75 9.20 -12.36
C MET A 256 -0.13 10.40 -12.73
N ASP A 257 0.19 11.62 -12.29
CA ASP A 257 -0.69 12.78 -12.47
C ASP A 257 -0.96 13.12 -13.94
N ASP A 258 0.06 13.02 -14.81
CA ASP A 258 -0.11 13.30 -16.23
C ASP A 258 -1.04 12.26 -16.88
N LEU A 259 -0.87 10.98 -16.50
CA LEU A 259 -1.75 9.91 -16.95
C LEU A 259 -3.20 10.14 -16.54
N VAL A 260 -3.42 10.51 -15.28
CA VAL A 260 -4.76 10.78 -14.75
C VAL A 260 -5.36 12.02 -15.41
N ARG A 261 -4.56 13.05 -15.67
CA ARG A 261 -5.01 14.27 -16.35
C ARG A 261 -5.56 13.94 -17.74
N ILE A 262 -4.83 13.11 -18.49
CA ILE A 262 -5.21 12.67 -19.83
C ILE A 262 -6.51 11.86 -19.79
N GLU A 263 -6.58 10.88 -18.88
CA GLU A 263 -7.75 10.02 -18.71
C GLU A 263 -9.02 10.83 -18.37
N LEU A 264 -8.92 11.80 -17.47
CA LEU A 264 -10.05 12.63 -17.05
C LEU A 264 -10.49 13.66 -18.10
N ALA A 265 -9.55 14.23 -18.86
CA ALA A 265 -9.86 15.32 -19.79
C ALA A 265 -10.41 14.83 -21.13
N HIS A 266 -9.78 13.80 -21.72
CA HIS A 266 -10.06 13.40 -23.09
C HIS A 266 -10.15 11.88 -23.28
N GLY A 267 -9.77 11.08 -22.27
CA GLY A 267 -9.48 9.66 -22.42
C GLY A 267 -8.17 9.45 -23.20
N THR A 268 -7.49 8.32 -22.99
CA THR A 268 -6.20 8.10 -23.66
C THR A 268 -6.30 8.00 -25.18
N SER A 269 -7.44 7.57 -25.73
CA SER A 269 -7.65 7.45 -27.18
C SER A 269 -7.65 8.78 -27.93
N ALA A 270 -7.76 9.92 -27.23
CA ALA A 270 -7.71 11.24 -27.87
C ALA A 270 -6.29 11.71 -28.22
N TYR A 271 -5.26 11.04 -27.71
CA TYR A 271 -3.86 11.40 -27.93
C TYR A 271 -3.25 10.54 -29.03
N THR A 272 -2.34 11.13 -29.81
CA THR A 272 -1.55 10.40 -30.80
C THR A 272 -0.55 9.43 -30.13
N TRP A 273 -0.11 8.41 -30.86
CA TRP A 273 0.91 7.46 -30.38
C TRP A 273 2.17 8.17 -29.85
N GLU A 274 2.70 9.15 -30.57
CA GLU A 274 3.91 9.88 -30.14
C GLU A 274 3.70 10.65 -28.83
N GLN A 275 2.54 11.28 -28.65
CA GLN A 275 2.22 11.95 -27.39
C GLN A 275 2.04 10.94 -26.25
N GLN A 276 1.42 9.78 -26.54
CA GLN A 276 1.24 8.72 -25.55
C GLN A 276 2.56 8.16 -25.05
N LYS A 277 3.44 7.87 -26.00
CA LYS A 277 4.81 7.43 -25.76
C LYS A 277 5.60 8.42 -24.93
N GLN A 278 5.53 9.71 -25.25
CA GLN A 278 6.29 10.75 -24.54
C GLN A 278 5.87 10.89 -23.07
N TYR A 279 4.56 10.94 -22.76
CA TYR A 279 4.15 11.11 -21.36
C TYR A 279 4.46 9.86 -20.52
N LEU A 280 4.39 8.65 -21.10
CA LEU A 280 4.75 7.41 -20.40
C LEU A 280 6.26 7.39 -20.10
N HIS A 281 7.08 7.78 -21.07
CA HIS A 281 8.52 7.92 -20.90
C HIS A 281 8.86 8.89 -19.77
N GLU A 282 8.26 10.08 -19.76
CA GLU A 282 8.46 11.08 -18.69
C GLU A 282 7.99 10.57 -17.32
N SER A 283 6.85 9.88 -17.27
CA SER A 283 6.30 9.33 -16.02
C SER A 283 7.21 8.26 -15.43
N LEU A 284 7.80 7.41 -16.28
CA LEU A 284 8.76 6.38 -15.87
C LEU A 284 10.06 6.99 -15.32
N ILE A 285 10.61 8.01 -15.99
CA ILE A 285 11.80 8.72 -15.50
C ILE A 285 11.53 9.32 -14.11
N LYS A 286 10.35 9.93 -13.90
CA LYS A 286 9.97 10.49 -12.59
C LYS A 286 9.97 9.41 -11.50
N VAL A 287 9.50 8.19 -11.79
CA VAL A 287 9.53 7.09 -10.79
C VAL A 287 10.96 6.68 -10.46
N LYS A 288 11.83 6.54 -11.46
CA LYS A 288 13.24 6.19 -11.24
C LYS A 288 13.98 7.27 -10.43
N ALA A 289 13.62 8.54 -10.58
CA ALA A 289 14.17 9.63 -9.78
C ALA A 289 13.80 9.50 -8.29
N VAL A 290 12.56 9.12 -7.97
CA VAL A 290 12.12 8.88 -6.58
C VAL A 290 12.97 7.79 -5.91
N GLU A 291 13.28 6.73 -6.64
CA GLU A 291 14.12 5.62 -6.16
C GLU A 291 15.59 6.06 -5.92
N ALA A 292 16.13 6.91 -6.79
CA ALA A 292 17.52 7.37 -6.70
C ALA A 292 17.78 8.25 -5.46
N GLU A 293 16.80 9.07 -5.09
CA GLU A 293 16.85 10.04 -3.99
C GLU A 293 16.64 9.43 -2.60
N LEU A 294 16.44 8.11 -2.50
CA LEU A 294 16.19 7.46 -1.20
C LEU A 294 17.39 7.59 -0.24
N PRO A 295 17.14 7.85 1.06
CA PRO A 295 18.21 7.87 2.05
C PRO A 295 18.77 6.45 2.25
N PRO A 296 20.03 6.31 2.72
CA PRO A 296 20.66 5.00 2.91
C PRO A 296 19.84 4.03 3.78
N ALA A 297 19.13 4.53 4.79
CA ALA A 297 18.29 3.72 5.68
C ALA A 297 17.12 3.03 4.95
N LEU A 298 16.63 3.63 3.85
CA LEU A 298 15.52 3.13 3.05
C LEU A 298 15.96 2.57 1.69
N LYS A 299 17.26 2.48 1.43
CA LYS A 299 17.79 1.90 0.19
C LYS A 299 17.88 0.38 0.28
N LEU A 300 17.34 -0.29 -0.72
CA LEU A 300 17.60 -1.69 -1.03
C LEU A 300 18.68 -1.76 -2.11
N ASP A 301 19.63 -2.68 -1.97
CA ASP A 301 20.66 -2.90 -2.98
C ASP A 301 20.07 -3.69 -4.15
N LEU A 302 19.48 -2.96 -5.11
CA LEU A 302 18.86 -3.52 -6.32
C LEU A 302 19.87 -3.82 -7.44
N ARG A 303 21.12 -3.32 -7.33
CA ARG A 303 22.14 -3.47 -8.38
C ARG A 303 22.94 -4.75 -8.25
N ALA A 304 22.98 -5.32 -7.06
CA ALA A 304 23.43 -6.68 -6.90
C ALA A 304 22.39 -7.60 -7.58
N HIS A 305 22.68 -8.04 -8.81
CA HIS A 305 21.92 -9.08 -9.54
C HIS A 305 22.01 -10.46 -8.84
N THR A 306 22.35 -10.44 -7.56
CA THR A 306 22.59 -11.52 -6.64
C THR A 306 22.23 -10.89 -5.29
N PRO A 307 21.26 -11.42 -4.52
CA PRO A 307 20.91 -10.83 -3.24
C PRO A 307 22.17 -10.70 -2.40
N THR A 308 22.58 -9.46 -2.10
CA THR A 308 23.89 -9.14 -1.54
C THR A 308 24.11 -9.98 -0.27
N LYS A 309 25.32 -10.54 -0.11
CA LYS A 309 25.73 -11.37 1.05
C LYS A 309 25.40 -10.75 2.41
N THR A 310 25.12 -9.45 2.48
CA THR A 310 24.69 -8.71 3.66
C THR A 310 23.28 -9.11 4.12
N TYR A 311 22.33 -9.30 3.20
CA TYR A 311 20.95 -9.68 3.53
C TYR A 311 20.80 -11.18 3.76
N ALA A 312 21.46 -12.04 2.98
CA ALA A 312 21.54 -13.47 3.30
C ALA A 312 22.22 -13.71 4.66
N LYS A 313 23.21 -12.88 5.05
CA LYS A 313 23.76 -12.88 6.42
C LYS A 313 22.86 -12.22 7.46
N LEU A 314 21.92 -11.35 7.12
CA LEU A 314 20.91 -10.80 8.06
C LEU A 314 19.71 -11.73 8.22
N VAL A 315 19.34 -12.47 7.19
CA VAL A 315 18.37 -13.57 7.24
C VAL A 315 18.99 -14.83 7.87
N GLN A 316 20.31 -15.04 7.69
CA GLN A 316 21.04 -16.08 8.42
C GLN A 316 21.44 -15.64 9.83
N LYS A 317 21.77 -14.36 10.08
CA LYS A 317 21.91 -13.82 11.46
C LYS A 317 20.58 -13.71 12.15
N SER A 318 19.47 -13.43 11.46
CA SER A 318 18.16 -13.64 12.07
C SER A 318 17.96 -15.14 12.28
N SER A 319 18.39 -16.05 11.42
CA SER A 319 18.30 -17.48 11.80
C SER A 319 19.26 -17.93 12.93
N SER A 320 20.40 -17.25 13.15
CA SER A 320 21.40 -17.63 14.16
C SER A 320 21.32 -16.82 15.47
N ASP A 321 20.81 -15.58 15.44
CA ASP A 321 20.48 -14.73 16.61
C ASP A 321 18.95 -14.61 16.84
N ALA A 322 18.07 -14.89 15.88
CA ALA A 322 16.60 -14.93 16.08
C ALA A 322 16.11 -16.28 16.59
N SER A 323 16.71 -16.72 17.69
CA SER A 323 16.13 -17.75 18.54
C SER A 323 15.78 -17.25 19.95
N THR A 324 15.91 -15.95 20.25
CA THR A 324 15.55 -15.44 21.60
C THR A 324 14.34 -14.52 21.64
N TYR A 325 14.01 -13.79 20.57
CA TYR A 325 12.83 -12.90 20.58
C TYR A 325 11.89 -13.17 19.40
N GLN A 326 10.64 -13.53 19.70
CA GLN A 326 9.56 -13.78 18.75
C GLN A 326 8.33 -12.94 19.17
N TYR A 327 7.45 -12.61 18.24
CA TYR A 327 6.14 -12.10 18.64
C TYR A 327 5.36 -13.20 19.37
N VAL A 328 5.11 -13.02 20.68
CA VAL A 328 4.44 -14.02 21.51
C VAL A 328 3.01 -13.55 21.81
N PRO A 329 2.00 -14.45 21.78
CA PRO A 329 0.66 -14.10 22.24
C PRO A 329 0.70 -13.52 23.66
N PRO A 330 -0.15 -12.54 23.98
CA PRO A 330 -0.17 -11.91 25.29
C PRO A 330 -0.44 -12.91 26.37
N ALA A 331 0.47 -13.07 27.31
CA ALA A 331 0.10 -13.78 28.51
C ALA A 331 -0.80 -12.86 29.35
N TYR A 332 -2.06 -12.55 29.00
CA TYR A 332 -2.97 -11.77 29.86
C TYR A 332 -3.83 -12.72 30.72
N PRO A 333 -3.98 -12.50 32.05
CA PRO A 333 -3.53 -11.36 32.85
C PRO A 333 -2.08 -11.46 33.36
N ASN A 334 -1.33 -12.47 32.92
CA ASN A 334 0.07 -12.70 33.31
C ASN A 334 1.04 -11.64 32.73
N THR A 335 2.33 -11.78 33.02
CA THR A 335 3.37 -10.93 32.43
C THR A 335 3.79 -11.49 31.07
N GLN A 336 4.04 -10.59 30.12
CA GLN A 336 4.50 -10.99 28.79
C GLN A 336 5.77 -11.84 28.85
N PRO A 337 5.84 -12.95 28.10
CA PRO A 337 7.03 -13.80 28.04
C PRO A 337 8.28 -13.00 27.70
N THR A 338 9.41 -13.31 28.34
CA THR A 338 10.67 -12.53 28.20
C THR A 338 11.25 -12.56 26.79
N ASN A 339 10.85 -13.55 26.00
CA ASN A 339 11.19 -13.69 24.58
C ASN A 339 10.26 -12.89 23.65
N ASP A 340 9.43 -11.98 24.16
CA ASP A 340 8.60 -11.15 23.30
C ASP A 340 9.37 -9.99 22.65
N VAL A 341 9.22 -9.80 21.34
CA VAL A 341 9.85 -8.67 20.60
C VAL A 341 9.48 -7.29 21.16
N ARG A 342 8.35 -7.14 21.85
CA ARG A 342 7.97 -5.88 22.48
C ARG A 342 8.89 -5.51 23.65
N HIS A 343 9.45 -6.48 24.37
CA HIS A 343 10.47 -6.22 25.38
C HIS A 343 11.76 -5.70 24.75
N LEU A 344 12.11 -6.21 23.56
CA LEU A 344 13.24 -5.73 22.78
C LEU A 344 13.07 -4.27 22.38
N PHE A 345 11.86 -3.88 21.96
CA PHE A 345 11.55 -2.50 21.56
C PHE A 345 11.49 -1.55 22.75
N ALA A 346 10.98 -2.02 23.90
CA ALA A 346 10.97 -1.24 25.13
C ALA A 346 12.40 -0.99 25.67
N ALA A 347 13.33 -1.92 25.44
CA ALA A 347 14.72 -1.78 25.83
C ALA A 347 15.57 -0.95 24.85
N ASP A 348 15.23 -0.96 23.56
CA ASP A 348 15.99 -0.28 22.51
C ASP A 348 15.07 0.24 21.39
N GLU A 349 14.76 1.54 21.44
CA GLU A 349 13.93 2.21 20.43
C GLU A 349 14.53 2.14 19.02
N ASN A 350 15.86 2.00 18.88
CA ASN A 350 16.48 1.89 17.56
C ASN A 350 16.10 0.60 16.86
N LYS A 351 15.83 -0.48 17.60
CA LYS A 351 15.36 -1.75 17.03
C LYS A 351 13.93 -1.63 16.53
N LYS A 352 13.06 -0.93 17.27
CA LYS A 352 11.70 -0.59 16.79
C LYS A 352 11.79 0.23 15.50
N ARG A 353 12.64 1.25 15.48
CA ARG A 353 12.84 2.11 14.31
C ARG A 353 13.37 1.33 13.10
N TYR A 354 14.32 0.43 13.29
CA TYR A 354 14.82 -0.44 12.23
C TYR A 354 13.70 -1.29 11.62
N LEU A 355 12.87 -1.92 12.46
CA LEU A 355 11.70 -2.66 12.00
C LEU A 355 10.75 -1.78 11.20
N GLN A 356 10.45 -0.57 11.68
CA GLN A 356 9.60 0.38 10.96
C GLN A 356 10.19 0.75 9.59
N TYR A 357 11.52 0.89 9.47
CA TYR A 357 12.17 1.08 8.17
C TYR A 357 12.03 -0.12 7.24
N GLU A 358 12.14 -1.36 7.75
CA GLU A 358 11.91 -2.55 6.91
C GLU A 358 10.48 -2.61 6.38
N ILE A 359 9.48 -2.29 7.21
CA ILE A 359 8.07 -2.20 6.80
C ILE A 359 7.89 -1.14 5.70
N GLN A 360 8.52 0.04 5.87
CA GLN A 360 8.48 1.10 4.87
C GLN A 360 9.17 0.70 3.57
N LYS A 361 10.35 0.09 3.64
CA LYS A 361 11.08 -0.41 2.47
C LYS A 361 10.24 -1.42 1.69
N ALA A 362 9.65 -2.40 2.37
CA ALA A 362 8.79 -3.40 1.74
C ALA A 362 7.63 -2.75 0.97
N ASN A 363 6.89 -1.84 1.60
CA ASN A 363 5.77 -1.16 0.95
C ASN A 363 6.23 -0.25 -0.19
N LEU A 364 7.30 0.54 0.01
CA LEU A 364 7.82 1.48 -0.96
C LEU A 364 8.32 0.78 -2.21
N TYR A 365 9.18 -0.23 -2.07
CA TYR A 365 9.75 -0.93 -3.22
C TYR A 365 8.71 -1.75 -3.98
N ALA A 366 7.75 -2.37 -3.29
CA ALA A 366 6.64 -3.02 -3.96
C ALA A 366 5.78 -2.02 -4.74
N SER A 367 5.55 -0.83 -4.19
CA SER A 367 4.85 0.26 -4.90
C SER A 367 5.64 0.77 -6.10
N ILE A 368 6.95 1.01 -5.98
CA ILE A 368 7.81 1.47 -7.09
C ILE A 368 7.81 0.45 -8.22
N VAL A 369 8.09 -0.83 -7.92
CA VAL A 369 8.12 -1.91 -8.93
C VAL A 369 6.75 -2.05 -9.59
N ALA A 370 5.66 -2.00 -8.82
CA ALA A 370 4.31 -2.05 -9.39
C ALA A 370 4.04 -0.86 -10.32
N THR A 371 4.40 0.37 -9.93
CA THR A 371 4.18 1.56 -10.76
C THR A 371 5.04 1.53 -12.03
N ARG A 372 6.29 1.09 -11.96
CA ARG A 372 7.16 0.88 -13.13
C ARG A 372 6.58 -0.16 -14.08
N SER A 373 6.18 -1.32 -13.54
CA SER A 373 5.49 -2.39 -14.28
C SER A 373 4.23 -1.87 -14.97
N HIS A 374 3.41 -1.07 -14.29
CA HIS A 374 2.21 -0.46 -14.86
C HIS A 374 2.50 0.43 -16.08
N TYR A 375 3.56 1.24 -16.04
CA TYR A 375 3.94 2.07 -17.19
C TYR A 375 4.49 1.24 -18.35
N VAL A 376 5.32 0.24 -18.06
CA VAL A 376 5.84 -0.70 -19.07
C VAL A 376 4.68 -1.43 -19.76
N GLU A 377 3.75 -2.01 -19.00
CA GLU A 377 2.61 -2.74 -19.54
C GLU A 377 1.72 -1.83 -20.41
N ARG A 378 1.43 -0.62 -19.92
CA ARG A 378 0.62 0.35 -20.67
C ARG A 378 1.31 0.78 -21.96
N TYR A 379 2.63 0.98 -21.92
CA TYR A 379 3.43 1.29 -23.11
C TYR A 379 3.35 0.17 -24.15
N MET A 380 3.65 -1.06 -23.74
CA MET A 380 3.67 -2.22 -24.64
C MET A 380 2.28 -2.45 -25.25
N SER A 381 1.22 -2.35 -24.45
CA SER A 381 -0.16 -2.50 -24.92
C SER A 381 -0.52 -1.45 -25.99
N LEU A 382 -0.19 -0.17 -25.75
CA LEU A 382 -0.46 0.90 -26.72
C LEU A 382 0.39 0.75 -27.99
N ARG A 383 1.64 0.31 -27.85
CA ARG A 383 2.55 0.03 -28.98
C ARG A 383 1.98 -1.05 -29.89
N ASP A 384 1.49 -2.14 -29.32
CA ASP A 384 0.89 -3.23 -30.08
C ASP A 384 -0.32 -2.77 -30.89
N ILE A 385 -1.20 -2.00 -30.25
CA ILE A 385 -2.36 -1.40 -30.91
C ILE A 385 -1.92 -0.52 -32.08
N TYR A 386 -0.92 0.34 -31.87
CA TYR A 386 -0.37 1.20 -32.92
C TYR A 386 0.24 0.40 -34.08
N LEU A 387 1.03 -0.64 -33.80
CA LEU A 387 1.64 -1.48 -34.84
C LEU A 387 0.58 -2.25 -35.64
N VAL A 388 -0.47 -2.77 -34.99
CA VAL A 388 -1.59 -3.44 -35.67
C VAL A 388 -2.34 -2.45 -36.56
N GLN A 389 -2.63 -1.24 -36.08
CA GLN A 389 -3.30 -0.20 -36.86
C GLN A 389 -2.48 0.22 -38.09
N ARG A 390 -1.18 0.48 -37.90
CA ARG A 390 -0.27 0.84 -38.99
C ARG A 390 -0.15 -0.26 -40.05
N ARG A 391 -0.11 -1.53 -39.65
CA ARG A 391 -0.14 -2.66 -40.60
C ARG A 391 -1.45 -2.70 -41.39
N ALA A 392 -2.59 -2.46 -40.73
CA ALA A 392 -3.89 -2.43 -41.39
C ALA A 392 -3.98 -1.27 -42.40
N GLU A 393 -3.43 -0.11 -42.08
CA GLU A 393 -3.34 1.04 -42.98
C GLU A 393 -2.43 0.75 -44.19
N GLN A 394 -1.26 0.14 -43.96
CA GLN A 394 -0.35 -0.26 -45.05
C GLN A 394 -1.00 -1.32 -45.96
N ALA A 395 -1.74 -2.28 -45.40
CA ALA A 395 -2.48 -3.27 -46.19
C ALA A 395 -3.58 -2.61 -47.05
N ARG A 396 -4.30 -1.61 -46.52
CA ARG A 396 -5.31 -0.83 -47.28
C ARG A 396 -4.70 -0.01 -48.40
N LEU A 397 -3.49 0.52 -48.21
CA LEU A 397 -2.77 1.29 -49.23
C LEU A 397 -2.24 0.39 -50.36
N ASN A 398 -1.84 -0.84 -50.03
CA ASN A 398 -1.28 -1.79 -51.00
C ASN A 398 -2.35 -2.55 -51.81
N ASP A 399 -3.59 -2.66 -51.32
CA ASP A 399 -4.72 -3.24 -52.07
C ASP A 399 -6.04 -2.48 -51.78
N PRO A 400 -6.37 -1.44 -52.58
CA PRO A 400 -7.57 -0.62 -52.39
C PRO A 400 -8.89 -1.36 -52.67
N GLY A 401 -8.84 -2.55 -53.27
CA GLY A 401 -10.01 -3.35 -53.69
C GLY A 401 -10.20 -4.68 -52.97
N GLY A 402 -9.24 -5.10 -52.14
CA GLY A 402 -9.28 -6.35 -51.39
C GLY A 402 -10.24 -6.29 -50.20
N SER A 403 -11.22 -7.20 -50.16
CA SER A 403 -12.04 -7.42 -48.97
C SER A 403 -11.14 -7.71 -47.76
N VAL A 404 -11.22 -6.85 -46.74
CA VAL A 404 -10.49 -7.04 -45.47
C VAL A 404 -11.01 -8.31 -44.81
N ILE A 405 -10.36 -9.44 -45.04
CA ILE A 405 -10.56 -10.62 -44.21
C ILE A 405 -9.93 -10.29 -42.87
N TYR A 406 -10.77 -9.94 -41.89
CA TYR A 406 -10.39 -9.98 -40.47
C TYR A 406 -10.04 -11.43 -40.12
N ARG A 407 -8.80 -11.85 -40.39
CA ARG A 407 -8.28 -13.05 -39.72
C ARG A 407 -8.01 -12.65 -38.29
N THR A 408 -8.92 -13.01 -37.41
CA THR A 408 -8.61 -13.12 -35.99
C THR A 408 -7.39 -14.03 -35.82
N ALA A 409 -6.66 -13.84 -34.73
CA ALA A 409 -5.31 -14.31 -34.51
C ALA A 409 -5.01 -15.84 -34.40
N PRO A 410 -5.91 -16.86 -34.51
CA PRO A 410 -5.48 -18.22 -34.21
C PRO A 410 -4.60 -18.91 -35.29
N ASP A 411 -4.51 -18.39 -36.52
CA ASP A 411 -3.96 -19.14 -37.67
C ASP A 411 -2.55 -18.73 -38.14
N MET A 412 -1.85 -17.83 -37.43
CA MET A 412 -0.44 -17.55 -37.71
C MET A 412 0.46 -18.28 -36.71
N SER A 413 1.34 -19.14 -37.21
CA SER A 413 2.36 -19.79 -36.37
C SER A 413 3.26 -18.74 -35.72
N SER A 414 3.64 -18.93 -34.46
CA SER A 414 4.51 -18.05 -33.67
C SER A 414 5.80 -17.67 -34.42
N SER A 415 6.36 -18.61 -35.16
CA SER A 415 7.52 -18.41 -36.04
C SER A 415 7.32 -17.31 -37.11
N SER A 416 6.12 -17.18 -37.67
CA SER A 416 5.81 -16.18 -38.69
C SER A 416 5.57 -14.78 -38.10
N LEU A 417 5.05 -14.70 -36.86
CA LEU A 417 4.89 -13.46 -36.11
C LEU A 417 6.25 -12.90 -35.66
N ALA A 418 7.14 -13.77 -35.19
CA ALA A 418 8.51 -13.41 -34.82
C ALA A 418 9.34 -12.96 -36.03
N ALA A 419 9.30 -13.69 -37.15
CA ALA A 419 10.00 -13.31 -38.38
C ALA A 419 9.46 -12.00 -39.00
N ALA A 420 8.15 -11.77 -38.94
CA ALA A 420 7.53 -10.53 -39.41
C ALA A 420 7.76 -9.35 -38.45
N ALA A 421 7.89 -9.59 -37.14
CA ALA A 421 8.31 -8.57 -36.18
C ALA A 421 9.75 -8.12 -36.45
N VAL A 422 10.66 -9.05 -36.74
CA VAL A 422 12.05 -8.76 -37.11
C VAL A 422 12.13 -7.94 -38.41
N GLN A 423 11.30 -8.24 -39.41
CA GLN A 423 11.25 -7.46 -40.67
C GLN A 423 10.58 -6.09 -40.54
N ALA A 424 9.68 -5.89 -39.57
CA ALA A 424 9.10 -4.57 -39.28
C ALA A 424 10.08 -3.69 -38.48
N VAL A 425 10.94 -4.29 -37.66
CA VAL A 425 11.98 -3.61 -36.87
C VAL A 425 13.13 -3.12 -37.76
N THR A 426 13.50 -3.85 -38.82
CA THR A 426 14.62 -3.44 -39.71
C THR A 426 14.35 -2.20 -40.56
N GLY A 427 13.12 -1.72 -40.64
CA GLY A 427 12.74 -0.51 -41.39
C GLY A 427 12.43 0.74 -40.53
N GLN A 428 12.49 0.64 -39.20
CA GLN A 428 12.28 1.78 -38.30
C GLN A 428 13.63 2.28 -37.82
N SER A 429 13.87 3.59 -37.93
CA SER A 429 14.94 4.27 -37.21
C SER A 429 14.89 3.85 -35.74
N ASN A 430 16.00 3.37 -35.17
CA ASN A 430 16.14 3.01 -33.75
C ASN A 430 15.43 4.04 -32.86
N ASP A 431 14.29 3.65 -32.31
CA ASP A 431 13.50 4.50 -31.45
C ASP A 431 13.99 4.30 -30.02
N SER A 432 14.81 5.24 -29.53
CA SER A 432 15.49 5.13 -28.24
C SER A 432 14.53 4.93 -27.06
N ILE A 433 13.28 5.37 -27.18
CA ILE A 433 12.26 5.19 -26.14
C ILE A 433 11.74 3.75 -26.13
N ASP A 434 11.57 3.13 -27.31
CA ASP A 434 11.21 1.70 -27.42
C ASP A 434 12.27 0.84 -26.71
N ASP A 435 13.54 1.06 -27.06
CA ASP A 435 14.67 0.33 -26.46
C ASP A 435 14.72 0.50 -24.94
N MET A 436 14.44 1.71 -24.45
CA MET A 436 14.38 2.00 -23.02
C MET A 436 13.26 1.22 -22.32
N PHE A 437 12.05 1.17 -22.87
CA PHE A 437 10.94 0.41 -22.27
C PHE A 437 11.18 -1.11 -22.27
N PHE A 438 11.86 -1.64 -23.30
CA PHE A 438 12.28 -3.04 -23.31
C PHE A 438 13.35 -3.33 -22.24
N ALA A 439 14.33 -2.44 -22.08
CA ALA A 439 15.34 -2.57 -21.02
C ALA A 439 14.71 -2.42 -19.62
N GLU A 440 13.76 -1.50 -19.47
CA GLU A 440 13.01 -1.29 -18.23
C GLU A 440 12.21 -2.53 -17.84
N ARG A 441 11.58 -3.22 -18.81
CA ARG A 441 10.86 -4.47 -18.54
C ARG A 441 11.77 -5.49 -17.88
N ASP A 442 12.97 -5.69 -18.42
CA ASP A 442 13.94 -6.61 -17.82
C ASP A 442 14.34 -6.16 -16.42
N GLU A 443 14.60 -4.87 -16.23
CA GLU A 443 14.96 -4.31 -14.93
C GLU A 443 13.84 -4.49 -13.89
N VAL A 444 12.59 -4.31 -14.29
CA VAL A 444 11.40 -4.55 -13.46
C VAL A 444 11.32 -5.99 -13.00
N VAL A 445 11.59 -6.97 -13.89
CA VAL A 445 11.61 -8.39 -13.52
C VAL A 445 12.67 -8.66 -12.45
N HIS A 446 13.91 -8.20 -12.65
CA HIS A 446 15.00 -8.40 -11.69
C HIS A 446 14.72 -7.71 -10.34
N ASN A 447 14.25 -6.46 -10.38
CA ASN A 447 13.91 -5.71 -9.18
C ASN A 447 12.74 -6.35 -8.44
N PHE A 448 11.75 -6.88 -9.16
CA PHE A 448 10.63 -7.62 -8.58
C PHE A 448 11.12 -8.82 -7.77
N PHE A 449 11.94 -9.70 -8.35
CA PHE A 449 12.50 -10.84 -7.63
C PHE A 449 13.36 -10.42 -6.44
N THR A 450 14.18 -9.37 -6.60
CA THR A 450 15.01 -8.85 -5.52
C THR A 450 14.16 -8.37 -4.35
N VAL A 451 13.07 -7.65 -4.63
CA VAL A 451 12.10 -7.21 -3.62
C VAL A 451 11.43 -8.40 -2.95
N LEU A 452 10.96 -9.40 -3.71
CA LEU A 452 10.35 -10.61 -3.15
C LEU A 452 11.28 -11.37 -2.20
N MET A 453 12.57 -11.45 -2.51
CA MET A 453 13.56 -12.12 -1.66
C MET A 453 13.99 -11.28 -0.45
N SER A 454 13.77 -9.96 -0.49
CA SER A 454 14.25 -9.03 0.54
C SER A 454 13.21 -8.76 1.63
N ILE A 455 11.92 -9.03 1.39
CA ILE A 455 10.88 -8.79 2.37
C ILE A 455 10.73 -10.02 3.26
N ASP A 456 11.08 -9.86 4.54
CA ASP A 456 10.82 -10.88 5.56
C ASP A 456 9.30 -11.04 5.79
N GLN A 457 8.87 -12.28 5.98
CA GLN A 457 7.49 -12.66 6.29
C GLN A 457 6.88 -11.81 7.42
N HIS A 458 7.63 -11.51 8.49
CA HIS A 458 7.10 -10.72 9.61
C HIS A 458 6.77 -9.26 9.21
N ASN A 459 7.39 -8.76 8.15
CA ASN A 459 7.13 -7.44 7.58
C ASN A 459 6.04 -7.47 6.51
N MET A 460 5.77 -8.63 5.91
CA MET A 460 4.67 -8.79 4.96
C MET A 460 3.31 -8.81 5.64
N GLU A 461 3.22 -9.35 6.85
CA GLU A 461 1.94 -9.63 7.50
C GLU A 461 1.09 -8.37 7.80
N PRO A 462 1.64 -7.28 8.41
CA PRO A 462 0.84 -6.10 8.78
C PRO A 462 0.31 -5.27 7.60
N ASN A 463 0.80 -5.49 6.39
CA ASN A 463 0.32 -4.85 5.17
C ASN A 463 0.06 -5.87 4.05
N GLY A 464 -0.24 -7.12 4.46
CA GLY A 464 -0.27 -8.27 3.56
C GLY A 464 -1.21 -8.03 2.39
N ALA A 465 -2.42 -7.55 2.64
CA ALA A 465 -3.41 -7.34 1.58
C ALA A 465 -2.94 -6.37 0.47
N SER A 466 -2.37 -5.21 0.84
CA SER A 466 -1.86 -4.24 -0.14
C SER A 466 -0.63 -4.77 -0.87
N LEU A 467 0.31 -5.36 -0.13
CA LEU A 467 1.55 -5.90 -0.68
C LEU A 467 1.27 -7.07 -1.63
N ILE A 468 0.45 -8.03 -1.21
CA ILE A 468 -0.02 -9.17 -2.01
C ILE A 468 -0.70 -8.67 -3.30
N SER A 469 -1.56 -7.65 -3.21
CA SER A 469 -2.25 -7.12 -4.40
C SER A 469 -1.29 -6.54 -5.43
N LYS A 470 -0.30 -5.75 -5.00
CA LYS A 470 0.73 -5.16 -5.88
C LYS A 470 1.64 -6.22 -6.48
N ILE A 471 2.09 -7.16 -5.64
CA ILE A 471 2.95 -8.27 -6.07
C ILE A 471 2.22 -9.15 -7.08
N ARG A 472 0.94 -9.46 -6.81
CA ARG A 472 0.09 -10.22 -7.74
C ARG A 472 -0.05 -9.51 -9.07
N GLN A 473 -0.31 -8.20 -9.06
CA GLN A 473 -0.41 -7.43 -10.29
C GLN A 473 0.83 -7.62 -11.15
N VAL A 474 2.02 -7.36 -10.60
CA VAL A 474 3.28 -7.48 -11.35
C VAL A 474 3.48 -8.90 -11.86
N ALA A 475 3.33 -9.91 -11.00
CA ALA A 475 3.52 -11.30 -11.40
C ALA A 475 2.49 -11.78 -12.43
N SER A 476 1.23 -11.35 -12.36
CA SER A 476 0.21 -11.68 -13.37
C SER A 476 0.54 -11.09 -14.72
N THR A 477 1.05 -9.85 -14.78
CA THR A 477 1.50 -9.22 -16.03
C THR A 477 2.66 -10.02 -16.65
N LEU A 478 3.65 -10.43 -15.84
CA LEU A 478 4.80 -11.21 -16.32
C LEU A 478 4.38 -12.61 -16.83
N LEU A 479 3.48 -13.30 -16.13
CA LEU A 479 3.00 -14.62 -16.58
C LEU A 479 2.09 -14.56 -17.82
N GLY A 480 1.34 -13.46 -17.98
CA GLY A 480 0.40 -13.28 -19.08
C GLY A 480 1.05 -12.88 -20.41
N ASP A 481 2.34 -12.55 -20.41
CA ASP A 481 3.04 -12.11 -21.61
C ASP A 481 3.23 -13.26 -22.63
N PRO A 482 3.15 -12.99 -23.94
CA PRO A 482 3.48 -13.98 -24.97
C PRO A 482 4.93 -14.46 -24.85
N ASP A 483 5.21 -15.73 -25.12
CA ASP A 483 6.56 -16.30 -25.01
C ASP A 483 7.60 -15.57 -25.86
N ASP A 484 7.20 -14.99 -27.00
CA ASP A 484 8.06 -14.18 -27.87
C ASP A 484 8.55 -12.87 -27.20
N ARG A 485 7.89 -12.42 -26.12
CA ARG A 485 8.28 -11.23 -25.34
C ARG A 485 9.05 -11.57 -24.08
N LYS A 486 8.91 -12.80 -23.59
CA LYS A 486 9.60 -13.24 -22.38
C LYS A 486 11.09 -13.40 -22.68
N ARG A 487 11.92 -12.85 -21.80
CA ARG A 487 13.37 -13.05 -21.86
C ARG A 487 13.78 -14.31 -21.10
N SER A 488 15.02 -14.76 -21.30
CA SER A 488 15.56 -15.99 -20.68
C SER A 488 15.36 -16.02 -19.16
N TYR A 489 15.53 -14.88 -18.48
CA TYR A 489 15.42 -14.81 -17.01
C TYR A 489 13.98 -14.98 -16.53
N GLU A 490 13.01 -14.45 -17.26
CA GLU A 490 11.59 -14.61 -16.94
C GLU A 490 11.10 -16.03 -17.22
N LEU A 491 11.52 -16.61 -18.36
CA LEU A 491 11.22 -18.01 -18.71
C LEU A 491 11.77 -19.00 -17.68
N GLN A 492 12.99 -18.76 -17.19
CA GLN A 492 13.61 -19.60 -16.15
C GLN A 492 12.86 -19.58 -14.82
N ASN A 493 12.18 -18.46 -14.51
CA ASN A 493 11.52 -18.25 -13.22
C ASN A 493 9.98 -18.28 -13.31
N GLU A 494 9.42 -18.65 -14.46
CA GLU A 494 7.97 -18.66 -14.69
C GLU A 494 7.25 -19.63 -13.74
N GLU A 495 7.78 -20.84 -13.58
CA GLU A 495 7.20 -21.84 -12.68
C GLU A 495 7.24 -21.37 -11.22
N TYR A 496 8.33 -20.71 -10.82
CA TYR A 496 8.42 -20.10 -9.51
C TYR A 496 7.34 -19.02 -9.31
N LEU A 497 7.15 -18.12 -10.28
CA LEU A 497 6.11 -17.08 -10.22
C LEU A 497 4.71 -17.68 -10.12
N ARG A 498 4.45 -18.78 -10.83
CA ARG A 498 3.16 -19.50 -10.77
C ARG A 498 2.89 -20.05 -9.38
N VAL A 499 3.83 -20.79 -8.80
CA VAL A 499 3.72 -21.34 -7.43
C VAL A 499 3.61 -20.21 -6.41
N PHE A 500 4.41 -19.16 -6.55
CA PHE A 500 4.41 -18.01 -5.65
C PHE A 500 3.05 -17.30 -5.66
N LEU A 501 2.47 -17.04 -6.84
CA LEU A 501 1.13 -16.46 -6.97
C LEU A 501 0.04 -17.33 -6.35
N GLU A 502 0.13 -18.65 -6.48
CA GLU A 502 -0.80 -19.58 -5.85
C GLU A 502 -0.78 -19.44 -4.33
N ILE A 503 0.42 -19.39 -3.73
CA ILE A 503 0.60 -19.18 -2.29
C ILE A 503 0.02 -17.83 -1.85
N LEU A 504 0.30 -16.75 -2.57
CA LEU A 504 -0.23 -15.43 -2.26
C LEU A 504 -1.76 -15.37 -2.36
N THR A 505 -2.34 -16.04 -3.37
CA THR A 505 -3.80 -16.14 -3.54
C THR A 505 -4.44 -16.92 -2.39
N ARG A 506 -3.77 -17.97 -1.91
CA ARG A 506 -4.20 -18.72 -0.72
C ARG A 506 -4.14 -17.86 0.54
N LEU A 507 -3.05 -17.11 0.74
CA LEU A 507 -2.90 -16.19 1.86
C LEU A 507 -3.97 -15.08 1.87
N GLU A 508 -4.31 -14.51 0.72
CA GLU A 508 -5.40 -13.53 0.61
C GLU A 508 -6.75 -14.14 1.02
N LYS A 509 -7.04 -15.39 0.63
CA LYS A 509 -8.27 -16.10 1.00
C LYS A 509 -8.34 -16.47 2.48
N THR A 510 -7.24 -16.93 3.05
CA THR A 510 -7.19 -17.41 4.45
C THR A 510 -7.09 -16.25 5.46
N GLY A 511 -6.33 -15.19 5.13
CA GLY A 511 -6.12 -14.05 6.02
C GLY A 511 -7.29 -13.06 6.08
N THR A 512 -8.09 -12.95 5.02
CA THR A 512 -9.20 -11.97 4.94
C THR A 512 -10.52 -12.48 5.49
N GLY A 513 -10.58 -13.75 5.93
CA GLY A 513 -11.77 -14.37 6.49
C GLY A 513 -12.98 -14.11 5.61
N THR A 514 -13.02 -14.75 4.43
CA THR A 514 -14.11 -14.62 3.46
C THR A 514 -15.46 -14.37 4.12
N ALA A 515 -16.03 -13.20 3.85
CA ALA A 515 -17.43 -12.94 4.15
C ALA A 515 -18.26 -14.03 3.45
N PRO A 516 -19.27 -14.61 4.12
CA PRO A 516 -20.00 -15.74 3.58
C PRO A 516 -20.66 -15.36 2.24
N SER A 517 -20.67 -16.30 1.31
CA SER A 517 -21.55 -16.26 0.15
C SER A 517 -22.97 -15.90 0.59
N PRO A 518 -23.74 -15.11 -0.18
CA PRO A 518 -25.14 -14.83 0.16
C PRO A 518 -25.91 -16.15 0.21
N GLY A 519 -26.18 -16.65 1.43
CA GLY A 519 -26.84 -17.93 1.69
C GLY A 519 -26.06 -18.92 2.58
N GLY A 520 -24.79 -18.67 2.90
CA GLY A 520 -24.01 -19.50 3.84
C GLY A 520 -24.25 -19.11 5.30
N GLN A 521 -24.45 -20.10 6.19
CA GLN A 521 -24.72 -19.88 7.61
C GLN A 521 -23.76 -18.86 8.25
N THR A 522 -24.34 -17.85 8.87
CA THR A 522 -23.67 -16.83 9.68
C THR A 522 -23.11 -17.47 10.95
N GLY A 523 -21.80 -17.76 10.99
CA GLY A 523 -21.13 -18.09 12.26
C GLY A 523 -20.21 -19.30 12.29
N GLY A 524 -19.41 -19.56 11.25
CA GLY A 524 -18.31 -20.51 11.38
C GLY A 524 -17.18 -19.92 12.23
N THR A 525 -16.86 -20.52 13.37
CA THR A 525 -15.56 -20.36 14.05
C THR A 525 -14.42 -20.60 13.03
N MET A 526 -13.26 -19.95 13.17
CA MET A 526 -12.09 -20.47 12.47
C MET A 526 -11.77 -21.83 13.08
N THR A 527 -11.71 -22.88 12.26
CA THR A 527 -11.34 -24.20 12.78
C THR A 527 -9.84 -24.20 13.08
N SER A 528 -9.38 -25.13 13.93
CA SER A 528 -7.93 -25.32 14.13
C SER A 528 -7.22 -25.65 12.80
N GLU A 529 -7.95 -26.25 11.86
CA GLU A 529 -7.47 -26.59 10.52
C GLU A 529 -7.27 -25.34 9.65
N ASP A 530 -8.19 -24.37 9.70
CA ASP A 530 -8.06 -23.10 8.98
C ASP A 530 -6.82 -22.32 9.44
N GLU A 531 -6.53 -22.31 10.75
CA GLU A 531 -5.34 -21.66 11.31
C GLU A 531 -4.05 -22.39 10.93
N GLU A 532 -4.06 -23.71 10.97
CA GLU A 532 -2.93 -24.52 10.53
C GLU A 532 -2.66 -24.32 9.03
N GLN A 533 -3.72 -24.21 8.22
CA GLN A 533 -3.61 -23.93 6.80
C GLN A 533 -3.03 -22.53 6.51
N GLU A 534 -3.38 -21.52 7.32
CA GLU A 534 -2.77 -20.19 7.24
C GLU A 534 -1.27 -20.25 7.57
N LEU A 535 -0.90 -20.95 8.66
CA LEU A 535 0.49 -21.12 9.07
C LEU A 535 1.32 -21.87 8.03
N ARG A 536 0.76 -22.94 7.45
CA ARG A 536 1.36 -23.68 6.34
C ARG A 536 1.55 -22.78 5.13
N SER A 537 0.56 -21.96 4.78
CA SER A 537 0.66 -21.05 3.64
C SER A 537 1.80 -20.04 3.78
N TRP A 538 1.98 -19.51 4.99
CA TRP A 538 3.08 -18.62 5.31
C TRP A 538 4.44 -19.33 5.35
N ALA A 539 4.48 -20.59 5.80
CA ALA A 539 5.69 -21.42 5.77
C ALA A 539 6.11 -21.74 4.33
N ASP A 540 5.15 -22.12 3.48
CA ASP A 540 5.36 -22.37 2.05
C ASP A 540 5.92 -21.13 1.36
N LEU A 541 5.41 -19.93 1.68
CA LEU A 541 5.93 -18.67 1.14
C LEU A 541 7.42 -18.50 1.47
N ARG A 542 7.79 -18.76 2.72
CA ARG A 542 9.18 -18.65 3.20
C ARG A 542 10.08 -19.68 2.52
N GLU A 543 9.61 -20.93 2.40
CA GLU A 543 10.36 -21.99 1.73
C GLU A 543 10.60 -21.63 0.26
N GLN A 544 9.58 -21.12 -0.43
CA GLN A 544 9.71 -20.64 -1.80
C GLN A 544 10.70 -19.47 -1.92
N GLN A 545 10.64 -18.45 -1.04
CA GLN A 545 11.64 -17.37 -1.01
C GLN A 545 13.07 -17.92 -0.82
N GLN A 546 13.25 -18.91 0.05
CA GLN A 546 14.56 -19.54 0.28
C GLN A 546 15.03 -20.38 -0.91
N GLN A 547 14.13 -21.12 -1.55
CA GLN A 547 14.44 -21.92 -2.74
C GLN A 547 14.91 -21.02 -3.89
N MET A 548 14.21 -19.91 -4.13
CA MET A 548 14.58 -18.95 -5.17
C MET A 548 15.91 -18.27 -4.88
N ALA A 549 16.15 -17.89 -3.62
CA ALA A 549 17.43 -17.35 -3.22
C ALA A 549 18.57 -18.33 -3.54
N ARG A 550 18.40 -19.64 -3.27
CA ARG A 550 19.41 -20.67 -3.58
C ARG A 550 19.66 -20.85 -5.08
N ILE A 551 18.63 -20.76 -5.91
CA ILE A 551 18.74 -20.89 -7.37
C ILE A 551 19.48 -19.68 -7.97
N ALA A 552 19.26 -18.47 -7.44
CA ALA A 552 19.96 -17.27 -7.87
C ALA A 552 21.47 -17.21 -7.48
N PHE A 553 21.98 -18.21 -6.75
CA PHE A 553 23.39 -18.35 -6.36
C PHE A 553 24.18 -19.38 -7.19
N VAL A 554 23.58 -19.98 -8.22
CA VAL A 554 24.24 -20.84 -9.23
C VAL A 554 24.18 -20.13 -10.57
#